data_AF-A0A1V1NZB1-F1
#
_entry.id   AF-A0A1V1NZB1-F1
#
_cell.length_a   1.000
_cell.length_b   1.000
_cell.length_c   1.000
_cell.angle_alpha   90.00
_cell.angle_beta   90.00
_cell.angle_gamma   90.00
#
_symmetry.space_group_name_H-M   'P 1'
#
loop_
_entity.id
_entity.type
_entity.pdbx_description
1 polymer ?
#
loop_
_entity_poly.entity_id
_entity_poly.type
_entity_poly.pdbx_seq_one_letter_code
_entity_poly.pdbx_strand_id
1 'polypeptide(L)' 'MTQLFIEELRNSDILGRIGGEEFAVILPETNEIKAMEVAERIRSGVNQLTIFYNNINIQVSVSLGVSSIKTIQNL' A
#
# COMPACT_ATOMS: atom_id res chain seq x y z
N MET A 1 6.95 9.21 1.96
CA MET A 1 5.88 8.19 2.03
C MET A 1 5.91 7.27 0.82
N THR A 2 5.89 7.79 -0.41
CA THR A 2 5.99 7.00 -1.66
C THR A 2 7.17 6.02 -1.73
N GLN A 3 8.34 6.39 -1.23
CA GLN A 3 9.51 5.50 -1.21
C GLN A 3 9.24 4.18 -0.47
N LEU A 4 8.56 4.24 0.69
CA LEU A 4 8.24 3.06 1.48
C LEU A 4 7.25 2.15 0.76
N PHE A 5 6.30 2.72 0.01
CA PHE A 5 5.39 1.92 -0.81
C PHE A 5 6.17 1.19 -1.90
N ILE A 6 7.14 1.84 -2.55
CA ILE A 6 7.95 1.22 -3.61
C ILE A 6 8.76 0.03 -3.09
N GLU A 7 9.29 0.12 -1.87
CA GLU A 7 10.08 -0.97 -1.25
C GLU A 7 9.26 -2.23 -0.97
N GLU A 8 7.94 -2.09 -0.79
CA GLU A 8 7.04 -3.21 -0.47
C GLU A 8 6.37 -3.85 -1.69
N LEU A 9 6.61 -3.30 -2.88
CA LEU A 9 5.95 -3.66 -4.13
C LEU A 9 6.89 -4.37 -5.11
N ARG A 10 6.34 -5.30 -5.89
CA ARG A 10 7.06 -5.96 -6.99
C ARG A 10 7.10 -5.02 -8.20
N ASN A 11 8.01 -5.28 -9.13
CA ASN A 11 8.08 -4.54 -10.41
C ASN A 11 6.79 -4.61 -11.24
N SER A 12 5.98 -5.65 -11.06
CA SER A 12 4.68 -5.79 -11.73
C SER A 12 3.56 -5.00 -11.07
N ASP A 13 3.76 -4.59 -9.82
CA ASP A 13 2.74 -3.87 -9.04
C ASP A 13 2.77 -2.38 -9.44
N ILE A 14 1.59 -1.77 -9.50
CA ILE A 14 1.44 -0.38 -9.98
C ILE A 14 1.02 0.48 -8.81
N LEU A 15 1.84 1.47 -8.47
CA LEU A 15 1.53 2.51 -7.49
C LEU A 15 1.04 3.78 -8.20
N GLY A 16 -0.14 4.26 -7.84
CA GLY A 16 -0.71 5.52 -8.32
C GLY A 16 -1.03 6.47 -7.16
N ARG A 17 -0.78 7.76 -7.35
CA ARG A 17 -1.32 8.82 -6.48
C ARG A 17 -2.62 9.32 -7.09
N ILE A 18 -3.74 9.10 -6.40
CA ILE A 18 -5.08 9.40 -6.91
C ILE A 18 -5.48 10.84 -6.60
N GLY A 19 -5.04 11.36 -5.44
CA GLY A 19 -5.38 12.71 -5.00
C GLY A 19 -4.27 13.34 -4.15
N GLY A 20 -4.67 14.28 -3.29
CA GLY A 20 -3.74 14.97 -2.39
C GLY A 20 -2.95 14.00 -1.53
N GLU A 21 -3.63 13.16 -0.76
CA GLU A 21 -2.99 12.24 0.20
C GLU A 21 -3.34 10.77 -0.07
N GLU A 22 -4.09 10.52 -1.15
CA GLU A 22 -4.63 9.20 -1.48
C GLU A 22 -3.76 8.48 -2.50
N PHE A 23 -3.43 7.22 -2.19
CA PHE A 23 -2.66 6.32 -3.03
C PHE A 23 -3.48 5.06 -3.31
N ALA A 24 -3.31 4.51 -4.52
CA ALA A 24 -3.85 3.22 -4.90
C ALA A 24 -2.73 2.31 -5.39
N VAL A 25 -2.84 1.03 -5.09
CA VAL A 25 -1.92 -0.01 -5.57
C VAL A 25 -2.72 -1.04 -6.33
N ILE A 26 -2.32 -1.32 -7.57
CA ILE A 26 -2.83 -2.45 -8.35
C ILE A 26 -1.83 -3.59 -8.22
N LEU A 27 -2.31 -4.76 -7.83
CA LEU A 27 -1.52 -5.98 -7.65
C LEU A 27 -1.94 -7.04 -8.68
N PRO A 28 -1.33 -7.09 -9.88
CA PRO A 28 -1.65 -8.11 -10.87
C PRO A 28 -1.43 -9.52 -10.33
N GLU A 29 -2.24 -10.47 -10.80
CA GLU A 29 -2.11 -11.91 -10.49
C GLU A 29 -2.02 -12.20 -8.99
N THR A 30 -2.71 -11.39 -8.18
CA THR A 30 -2.64 -11.46 -6.72
C THR A 30 -4.01 -11.77 -6.17
N ASN A 31 -4.09 -12.83 -5.37
CA ASN A 31 -5.32 -13.17 -4.67
C ASN A 31 -5.51 -12.29 -3.43
N GLU A 32 -6.70 -12.34 -2.85
CA GLU A 32 -7.11 -11.54 -1.70
C GLU A 32 -6.17 -11.70 -0.48
N ILE A 33 -5.73 -12.93 -0.20
CA ILE A 33 -4.84 -13.22 0.95
C ILE A 33 -3.49 -12.52 0.77
N LYS A 34 -2.84 -12.70 -0.39
CA LYS A 34 -1.56 -12.06 -0.70
C LYS A 34 -1.68 -10.54 -0.78
N ALA A 35 -2.81 -10.03 -1.28
CA ALA A 35 -3.07 -8.60 -1.32
C ALA A 35 -3.18 -8.01 0.11
N MET A 36 -3.82 -8.74 1.02
CA MET A 36 -3.88 -8.35 2.44
C MET A 36 -2.50 -8.36 3.10
N GLU A 37 -1.65 -9.34 2.79
CA GLU A 37 -0.26 -9.38 3.28
C GLU A 37 0.55 -8.17 2.80
N VAL A 38 0.41 -7.78 1.53
CA VAL A 38 1.05 -6.56 0.99
C VAL A 38 0.56 -5.32 1.73
N ALA A 39 -0.76 -5.19 1.91
CA ALA A 39 -1.34 -4.06 2.63
C ALA A 39 -0.82 -3.98 4.07
N GLU A 40 -0.72 -5.11 4.78
CA GLU A 40 -0.24 -5.10 6.16
C GLU A 40 1.25 -4.76 6.29
N ARG A 41 2.08 -5.20 5.35
CA ARG A 41 3.49 -4.78 5.32
C ARG A 41 3.62 -3.27 5.10
N ILE A 42 2.87 -2.71 4.16
CA ILE A 42 2.85 -1.26 3.93
C ILE A 42 2.38 -0.54 5.20
N ARG A 43 1.27 -0.98 5.81
CA ARG A 43 0.73 -0.37 7.04
C ARG A 43 1.74 -0.38 8.18
N SER A 44 2.37 -1.52 8.42
CA SER A 44 3.39 -1.69 9.46
C SER A 44 4.64 -0.85 9.18
N GLY A 45 5.12 -0.83 7.93
CA GLY A 45 6.25 0.00 7.51
C GLY A 45 5.99 1.49 7.72
N VAL A 46 4.81 1.99 7.30
CA VAL A 46 4.43 3.39 7.54
C VAL A 46 4.39 3.70 9.03
N ASN A 47 3.83 2.82 9.85
CA ASN A 47 3.73 3.02 11.29
C ASN A 47 5.10 3.03 12.01
N GLN A 48 6.13 2.43 11.41
CA GLN A 48 7.51 2.47 11.90
C GLN A 48 8.29 3.69 11.37
N LEU A 49 7.76 4.37 10.36
CA LEU A 49 8.40 5.53 9.77
C LEU A 49 8.33 6.73 10.73
N THR A 50 9.49 7.25 11.09
CA THR A 50 9.63 8.55 11.76
C THR A 50 10.15 9.57 10.77
N ILE A 51 9.37 10.61 10.51
CA ILE A 51 9.77 11.70 9.62
C ILE A 51 10.35 12.82 10.46
N PHE A 52 11.63 13.13 10.26
CA PHE A 52 12.27 14.27 10.92
C PHE A 52 12.12 15.53 10.07
N TYR A 53 11.42 16.54 10.58
CA TYR A 53 11.20 17.80 9.88
C TYR A 53 11.11 18.97 10.87
N ASN A 54 11.78 20.09 10.57
CA ASN A 54 11.84 21.28 11.43
C ASN A 54 12.16 20.97 12.91
N ASN A 55 13.13 20.08 13.14
CA ASN A 55 13.55 19.66 14.48
C ASN A 55 12.48 18.91 15.29
N ILE A 56 11.45 18.39 14.62
CA ILE A 56 10.36 17.61 15.21
C ILE A 56 10.35 16.21 14.58
N ASN A 57 10.12 15.19 15.41
CA ASN A 57 9.82 13.84 14.97
C ASN A 57 8.32 13.70 14.74
N ILE A 58 7.92 13.40 13.51
CA ILE A 58 6.53 13.20 13.11
C ILE A 58 6.33 11.71 12.88
N GLN A 59 5.47 11.10 13.68
CA GLN A 59 4.96 9.76 13.40
C GLN A 59 3.72 9.86 12.51
N VAL A 60 3.62 8.94 11.56
CA VAL A 60 2.50 8.87 10.62
C VAL A 60 1.92 7.46 10.62
N SER A 61 0.64 7.36 10.31
CA SER A 61 -0.05 6.10 10.09
C SER A 61 -0.79 6.14 8.75
N VAL A 62 -1.23 4.98 8.29
CA VAL A 62 -2.04 4.86 7.08
C VAL A 62 -3.16 3.85 7.32
N SER A 63 -4.31 4.12 6.71
CA SER A 63 -5.41 3.18 6.60
C SER A 63 -5.46 2.65 5.18
N LEU A 64 -5.65 1.34 5.01
CA LEU A 64 -5.65 0.69 3.70
C LEU A 64 -6.91 -0.17 3.56
N GLY A 65 -7.59 -0.01 2.43
CA GLY A 65 -8.66 -0.91 2.00
C GLY A 65 -8.14 -1.88 0.94
N VAL A 66 -8.57 -3.14 0.99
CA VAL A 66 -8.19 -4.18 0.03
C VAL A 66 -9.44 -4.70 -0.67
N SER A 67 -9.36 -4.87 -1.98
CA SER A 67 -10.40 -5.50 -2.80
C SER A 67 -9.75 -6.37 -3.87
N SER A 68 -10.42 -7.45 -4.27
CA SER A 68 -9.97 -8.34 -5.34
C SER A 68 -11.08 -8.58 -6.35
N ILE A 69 -10.70 -8.68 -7.63
CA ILE A 69 -11.62 -9.04 -8.70
C ILE A 69 -11.68 -10.57 -8.75
N LYS A 70 -12.84 -11.14 -8.38
CA LYS A 70 -13.13 -12.55 -8.61
C LYS A 70 -13.68 -12.68 -10.02
N THR A 71 -13.04 -13.50 -10.85
CA THR A 71 -13.64 -13.88 -12.13
C THR A 71 -14.89 -14.70 -11.82
N ILE A 72 -16.06 -14.22 -12.23
CA ILE A 72 -17.29 -14.98 -12.14
C ILE A 72 -17.16 -16.14 -13.14
N GLN A 73 -17.01 -17.37 -12.63
CA GLN A 73 -17.16 -18.55 -13.45
C GLN A 73 -18.66 -18.74 -13.71
N ASN A 74 -19.11 -18.37 -14.91
CA ASN A 74 -20.43 -18.78 -15.39
C ASN A 74 -20.39 -20.30 -15.57
N LEU A 75 -21.14 -21.02 -14.74
CA LEU A 75 -21.52 -22.42 -14.96
C LEU A 75 -22.74 -22.47 -15.88
#